data_AF-A0A7D3VV00-F1
#
_entry.id   AF-A0A7D3VV00-F1
#
_cell.length_a   1.000
_cell.length_b   1.000
_cell.length_c   1.000
_cell.angle_alpha   90.00
_cell.angle_beta   90.00
_cell.angle_gamma   90.00
#
_symmetry.space_group_name_H-M   'P 1'
#
loop_
_entity.id
_entity.type
_entity.pdbx_description
1 polymer ?
#
loop_
_entity_poly.entity_id
_entity_poly.type
_entity_poly.pdbx_seq_one_letter_code
_entity_poly.pdbx_strand_id
1 'polypeptide(L)'
;MPASEARVPTDRADRYLKQLCKHADQVSALAPRHGHDLVRRTEGVIEFDGGRCTLRADGEALTLRAEAADRPSLDRLQDAIAGRLRRIGRRDALAVTWTPAGTGPDGAAAIVGALLTPDGRADPFPLYARAHALGPVSEIADGRFLVCGHAAVDRVLRDPGFGPAARPPKDPGGAAGGSPSMARSILWAGPPDHGRMRSLISQVFTARRVAALRPAIEDAADALLDGLAESGADGRPADFMDRFAFPLPVTVIGELLGVPAADRHRFRRPAADLTEALELPALASPPGAVHADGPAGAAARELAGYFTRLIRERRAAPRDDLVGALVAARDAGDGRLSDEELLANLVLLLVAGFETTAGLLGNGLAILLDRPDVRAGLRSGEIEVPGFVEEVLRYDSPVQITTRVARTGGLTVGGLPVPEGGEVVLLIGAANRDPARYRDPDRFDPSRRDVKPLSFGAGPHICLGNGLARLEAAVALPRLLARFPEISAVPGAPRTRRDRLVLRGHETFPVRLVPSPSPDDDG
;
A
#
# COMPACT_ATOMS: atom_id res chain seq x y z
N MET A 1 4.63 -24.83 1.03
CA MET A 1 4.80 -25.95 1.97
C MET A 1 4.50 -25.44 3.36
N PRO A 2 3.58 -26.04 4.12
CA PRO A 2 3.38 -25.68 5.52
C PRO A 2 4.70 -25.83 6.29
N ALA A 3 4.96 -24.86 7.17
CA ALA A 3 6.19 -24.79 7.95
C ALA A 3 5.91 -24.32 9.38
N SER A 4 6.75 -24.74 10.33
CA SER A 4 6.71 -24.31 11.72
C SER A 4 8.10 -24.13 12.30
N GLU A 5 8.21 -23.25 13.27
CA GLU A 5 9.43 -22.95 13.98
C GLU A 5 9.27 -23.21 15.48
N ALA A 6 10.35 -23.60 16.14
CA ALA A 6 10.42 -23.68 17.59
C ALA A 6 11.77 -23.14 18.05
N ARG A 7 11.77 -22.28 19.06
CA ARG A 7 12.97 -21.85 19.76
C ARG A 7 13.00 -22.51 21.13
N VAL A 8 14.01 -23.33 21.39
CA VAL A 8 14.19 -24.05 22.65
C VAL A 8 15.33 -23.39 23.43
N PRO A 9 15.05 -22.59 24.48
CA PRO A 9 16.07 -21.94 25.28
C PRO A 9 16.93 -22.97 26.01
N THR A 10 18.25 -22.94 25.82
CA THR A 10 19.21 -23.80 26.51
C THR A 10 20.65 -23.36 26.24
N ASP A 11 21.46 -23.34 27.29
CA ASP A 11 22.92 -23.19 27.27
C ASP A 11 23.68 -24.37 26.61
N ARG A 12 22.97 -25.45 26.27
CA ARG A 12 23.51 -26.68 25.67
C ARG A 12 23.02 -26.91 24.25
N ALA A 13 22.65 -25.84 23.54
CA ALA A 13 22.12 -25.89 22.18
C ALA A 13 23.00 -26.72 21.22
N ASP A 14 24.33 -26.50 21.23
CA ASP A 14 25.29 -27.26 20.42
C ASP A 14 25.24 -28.77 20.69
N ARG A 15 25.01 -29.17 21.95
CA ARG A 15 24.94 -30.58 22.34
C ARG A 15 23.68 -31.23 21.77
N TYR A 16 22.54 -30.58 21.87
CA TYR A 16 21.27 -31.13 21.36
C TYR A 16 21.23 -31.16 19.84
N LEU A 17 21.76 -30.13 19.16
CA LEU A 17 21.91 -30.13 17.72
C LEU A 17 22.69 -31.38 17.26
N LYS A 18 23.85 -31.65 17.88
CA LYS A 18 24.65 -32.84 17.57
C LYS A 18 23.90 -34.14 17.83
N GLN A 19 23.21 -34.25 18.96
CA GLN A 19 22.46 -35.46 19.34
C GLN A 19 21.22 -35.72 18.44
N LEU A 20 20.57 -34.65 17.96
CA LEU A 20 19.50 -34.74 17.00
C LEU A 20 20.00 -35.24 15.64
N CYS A 21 21.12 -34.68 15.15
CA CYS A 21 21.70 -35.08 13.87
C CYS A 21 22.33 -36.50 13.90
N LYS A 22 22.80 -36.98 15.07
CA LYS A 22 23.55 -38.26 15.17
C LYS A 22 22.76 -39.53 14.81
N HIS A 23 21.43 -39.49 14.85
CA HIS A 23 20.60 -40.66 14.46
C HIS A 23 19.38 -40.26 13.63
N ALA A 24 19.53 -39.28 12.73
CA ALA A 24 18.57 -39.06 11.66
C ALA A 24 19.06 -39.90 10.47
N ASP A 25 18.25 -40.83 9.98
CA ASP A 25 18.72 -41.83 9.00
C ASP A 25 19.04 -41.26 7.60
N GLN A 26 18.86 -39.95 7.38
CA GLN A 26 19.31 -39.24 6.18
C GLN A 26 19.76 -37.82 6.54
N VAL A 27 21.07 -37.59 6.63
CA VAL A 27 21.68 -36.26 6.85
C VAL A 27 22.53 -35.91 5.64
N SER A 28 22.11 -34.93 4.83
CA SER A 28 23.03 -34.20 3.96
C SER A 28 23.70 -33.10 4.79
N ALA A 29 24.96 -33.32 5.16
CA ALA A 29 25.76 -32.27 5.80
C ALA A 29 26.31 -31.34 4.71
N LEU A 30 25.97 -30.04 4.77
CA LEU A 30 26.72 -29.03 4.03
C LEU A 30 28.14 -28.97 4.62
N ALA A 31 29.11 -29.56 3.90
CA ALA A 31 30.52 -29.49 4.25
C ALA A 31 31.13 -28.16 3.76
N PRO A 32 32.01 -27.50 4.55
CA PRO A 32 32.82 -26.42 4.02
C PRO A 32 33.93 -26.99 3.12
N ARG A 33 34.14 -26.35 1.97
CA ARG A 33 35.29 -26.63 1.10
C ARG A 33 36.55 -26.07 1.77
N HIS A 34 37.39 -27.00 2.22
CA HIS A 34 38.82 -26.88 2.54
C HIS A 34 39.25 -26.29 3.90
N GLY A 35 40.23 -26.97 4.51
CA GLY A 35 41.13 -26.42 5.53
C GLY A 35 40.82 -26.84 6.96
N HIS A 36 41.78 -27.50 7.60
CA HIS A 36 41.78 -27.93 9.00
C HIS A 36 41.28 -26.86 9.99
N ASP A 37 40.15 -27.11 10.67
CA ASP A 37 39.88 -26.57 12.02
C ASP A 37 38.69 -27.26 12.70
N LEU A 38 38.74 -27.36 14.04
CA LEU A 38 37.67 -27.88 14.92
C LEU A 38 36.47 -26.90 14.93
N VAL A 39 35.69 -26.84 13.86
CA VAL A 39 34.54 -25.93 13.76
C VAL A 39 33.32 -26.53 14.48
N ARG A 40 32.82 -25.83 15.50
CA ARG A 40 31.49 -26.05 16.09
C ARG A 40 30.45 -25.98 14.98
N ARG A 41 29.85 -27.12 14.60
CA ARG A 41 28.70 -27.13 13.69
C ARG A 41 27.51 -26.48 14.42
N THR A 42 27.21 -25.25 14.07
CA THR A 42 26.06 -24.47 14.58
C THR A 42 24.78 -24.73 13.80
N GLU A 43 24.82 -25.58 12.76
CA GLU A 43 23.67 -25.89 11.89
C GLU A 43 23.57 -27.39 11.57
N GLY A 44 22.35 -27.86 11.29
CA GLY A 44 22.06 -29.24 10.89
C GLY A 44 20.73 -29.36 10.14
N VAL A 45 20.51 -30.48 9.45
CA VAL A 45 19.26 -30.77 8.73
C VAL A 45 18.86 -32.23 8.99
N ILE A 46 17.57 -32.46 9.26
CA ILE A 46 16.95 -33.78 9.42
C ILE A 46 15.88 -33.92 8.36
N GLU A 47 15.95 -34.96 7.54
CA GLU A 47 14.91 -35.29 6.56
C GLU A 47 14.08 -36.48 7.04
N PHE A 48 12.75 -36.42 6.86
CA PHE A 48 11.81 -37.43 7.34
C PHE A 48 10.48 -37.35 6.57
N ASP A 49 10.02 -38.48 5.98
CA ASP A 49 8.71 -38.64 5.33
C ASP A 49 8.25 -37.46 4.45
N GLY A 50 9.11 -36.98 3.55
CA GLY A 50 8.77 -35.88 2.64
C GLY A 50 8.74 -34.49 3.30
N GLY A 51 9.28 -34.37 4.52
CA GLY A 51 9.57 -33.10 5.18
C GLY A 51 11.03 -33.01 5.61
N ARG A 52 11.47 -31.79 5.93
CA ARG A 52 12.79 -31.53 6.50
C ARG A 52 12.68 -30.62 7.70
N CYS A 53 13.61 -30.76 8.64
CA CYS A 53 13.82 -29.81 9.70
C CYS A 53 15.25 -29.30 9.72
N THR A 54 15.42 -27.99 9.56
CA THR A 54 16.71 -27.32 9.76
C THR A 54 16.86 -26.92 11.22
N LEU A 55 18.05 -27.13 11.77
CA LEU A 55 18.41 -26.85 13.16
C LEU A 55 19.53 -25.82 13.18
N ARG A 56 19.44 -24.84 14.08
CA ARG A 56 20.52 -23.89 14.35
C ARG A 56 20.73 -23.74 15.86
N ALA A 57 21.98 -23.69 16.30
CA ALA A 57 22.35 -23.45 17.69
C ALA A 57 23.08 -22.10 17.80
N ASP A 58 22.66 -21.27 18.77
CA ASP A 58 23.26 -19.95 19.02
C ASP A 58 23.65 -19.75 20.50
N GLY A 59 24.28 -20.73 21.14
CA GLY A 59 24.81 -20.64 22.52
C GLY A 59 23.77 -20.52 23.64
N GLU A 60 22.62 -19.91 23.36
CA GLU A 60 21.52 -19.64 24.28
C GLU A 60 20.23 -20.35 23.85
N ALA A 61 20.10 -20.75 22.59
CA ALA A 61 18.94 -21.50 22.11
C ALA A 61 19.26 -22.48 20.98
N LEU A 62 18.40 -23.50 20.86
CA LEU A 62 18.27 -24.35 19.70
C LEU A 62 17.03 -23.92 18.90
N THR A 63 17.23 -23.41 17.70
CA THR A 63 16.16 -23.06 16.75
C THR A 63 15.92 -24.23 15.82
N LEU A 64 14.64 -24.59 15.66
CA LEU A 64 14.17 -25.66 14.78
C LEU A 64 13.20 -25.03 13.77
N ARG A 65 13.33 -25.39 12.50
CA ARG A 65 12.36 -25.02 11.45
C ARG A 65 12.00 -26.26 10.66
N ALA A 66 10.75 -26.70 10.77
CA ALA A 66 10.20 -27.88 10.11
C ALA A 66 9.35 -27.45 8.91
N GLU A 67 9.51 -28.10 7.76
CA GLU A 67 8.77 -27.84 6.53
C GLU A 67 8.38 -29.19 5.89
N ALA A 68 7.15 -29.34 5.40
CA ALA A 68 6.70 -30.58 4.75
C ALA A 68 5.73 -30.30 3.60
N ALA A 69 5.44 -31.32 2.79
CA ALA A 69 4.53 -31.20 1.65
C ALA A 69 3.08 -30.84 2.04
N ASP A 70 2.60 -31.34 3.18
CA ASP A 70 1.25 -31.12 3.70
C ASP A 70 1.22 -31.04 5.24
N ARG A 71 0.07 -30.64 5.81
CA ARG A 71 -0.07 -30.42 7.25
C ARG A 71 0.08 -31.71 8.09
N PRO A 72 -0.54 -32.84 7.72
CA PRO A 72 -0.35 -34.10 8.45
C PRO A 72 1.12 -34.54 8.51
N SER A 73 1.88 -34.34 7.42
CA SER A 73 3.31 -34.68 7.38
C SER A 73 4.15 -33.72 8.22
N LEU A 74 3.78 -32.44 8.25
CA LEU A 74 4.39 -31.47 9.16
C LEU A 74 4.15 -31.84 10.63
N ASP A 75 2.93 -32.18 11.02
CA ASP A 75 2.58 -32.53 12.40
C ASP A 75 3.36 -33.79 12.85
N ARG A 76 3.48 -34.82 11.99
CA ARG A 76 4.32 -36.00 12.28
C ARG A 76 5.80 -35.66 12.48
N LEU A 77 6.35 -34.79 11.63
CA LEU A 77 7.74 -34.33 11.74
C LEU A 77 7.97 -33.57 13.06
N GLN A 78 7.04 -32.69 13.42
CA GLN A 78 7.08 -31.91 14.67
C GLN A 78 7.06 -32.81 15.90
N ASP A 79 6.17 -33.81 15.93
CA ASP A 79 6.05 -34.76 17.02
C ASP A 79 7.29 -35.65 17.16
N ALA A 80 7.85 -36.11 16.03
CA ALA A 80 9.07 -36.91 16.01
C ALA A 80 10.25 -36.14 16.63
N ILE A 81 10.43 -34.88 16.23
CA ILE A 81 11.51 -34.02 16.72
C ILE A 81 11.30 -33.64 18.18
N ALA A 82 10.10 -33.19 18.56
CA ALA A 82 9.78 -32.84 19.94
C ALA A 82 9.90 -34.04 20.88
N GLY A 83 9.41 -35.21 20.47
CA GLY A 83 9.55 -36.47 21.21
C GLY A 83 11.00 -36.90 21.38
N ARG A 84 11.85 -36.67 20.37
CA ARG A 84 13.27 -36.94 20.47
C ARG A 84 13.99 -35.95 21.38
N LEU A 85 13.70 -34.65 21.27
CA LEU A 85 14.25 -33.62 22.16
C LEU A 85 13.91 -33.88 23.62
N ARG A 86 12.66 -34.25 23.92
CA ARG A 86 12.23 -34.67 25.27
C ARG A 86 13.02 -35.86 25.80
N ARG A 87 13.37 -36.84 24.94
CA ARG A 87 14.19 -38.01 25.34
C ARG A 87 15.64 -37.63 25.62
N ILE A 88 16.30 -36.89 24.72
CA ILE A 88 17.73 -36.56 24.86
C ILE A 88 17.98 -35.46 25.91
N GLY A 89 17.02 -34.55 26.11
CA GLY A 89 17.05 -33.46 27.09
C GLY A 89 16.20 -33.74 28.34
N ARG A 90 15.94 -35.02 28.67
CA ARG A 90 15.07 -35.41 29.80
C ARG A 90 15.45 -34.75 31.13
N ARG A 91 16.74 -34.55 31.38
CA ARG A 91 17.26 -33.93 32.62
C ARG A 91 17.06 -32.42 32.67
N ASP A 92 16.74 -31.83 31.52
CA ASP A 92 16.76 -30.38 31.30
C ASP A 92 15.36 -29.85 30.98
N ALA A 93 14.35 -30.72 31.06
CA ALA A 93 12.95 -30.41 30.90
C ALA A 93 12.64 -29.54 29.66
N LEU A 94 13.32 -29.82 28.54
CA LEU A 94 13.17 -29.04 27.31
C LEU A 94 11.71 -29.07 26.83
N ALA A 95 11.09 -27.90 26.77
CA ALA A 95 9.78 -27.71 26.14
C ALA A 95 9.99 -27.30 24.68
N VAL A 96 9.24 -27.94 23.77
CA VAL A 96 9.22 -27.59 22.36
C VAL A 96 7.80 -27.15 22.04
N THR A 97 7.64 -25.86 21.83
CA THR A 97 6.38 -25.28 21.35
C THR A 97 6.59 -24.87 19.91
N TRP A 98 5.93 -25.59 19.00
CA TRP A 98 5.92 -25.23 17.59
C TRP A 98 4.95 -24.09 17.36
N THR A 99 5.39 -23.08 16.63
CA THR A 99 4.55 -22.03 16.11
C THR A 99 4.61 -22.06 14.58
N PRO A 100 3.58 -21.63 13.83
CA PRO A 100 3.67 -21.50 12.38
C PRO A 100 4.93 -20.70 11.99
N ALA A 101 5.69 -21.17 11.01
CA ALA A 101 6.93 -20.50 10.63
C ALA A 101 6.57 -19.09 10.16
N GLY A 102 7.29 -18.09 10.67
CA GLY A 102 6.87 -16.71 10.48
C GLY A 102 5.89 -16.17 11.54
N THR A 103 5.82 -16.78 12.72
CA THR A 103 5.17 -16.19 13.93
C THR A 103 6.16 -15.86 15.06
N GLY A 104 7.44 -16.19 14.89
CA GLY A 104 8.52 -15.73 15.76
C GLY A 104 8.78 -14.23 15.64
N PRO A 105 9.77 -13.67 16.36
CA PRO A 105 10.09 -12.23 16.35
C PRO A 105 10.44 -11.67 14.96
N ASP A 106 10.79 -12.53 14.01
CA ASP A 106 11.09 -12.19 12.61
C ASP A 106 10.01 -12.62 11.60
N GLY A 107 8.87 -13.04 12.11
CA GLY A 107 7.78 -13.56 11.30
C GLY A 107 6.87 -12.52 10.66
N ALA A 108 5.98 -12.96 9.76
CA ALA A 108 4.99 -12.11 9.10
C ALA A 108 4.11 -11.36 10.12
N ALA A 109 3.73 -11.99 11.23
CA ALA A 109 3.00 -11.32 12.31
C ALA A 109 3.82 -10.20 12.97
N ALA A 110 5.11 -10.43 13.22
CA ALA A 110 5.99 -9.41 13.79
C ALA A 110 6.27 -8.27 12.80
N ILE A 111 6.38 -8.57 11.50
CA ILE A 111 6.50 -7.58 10.44
C ILE A 111 5.26 -6.69 10.37
N VAL A 112 4.06 -7.30 10.39
CA VAL A 112 2.79 -6.55 10.44
C VAL A 112 2.71 -5.71 11.71
N GLY A 113 3.07 -6.26 12.86
CA GLY A 113 3.14 -5.51 14.13
C GLY A 113 4.09 -4.31 14.06
N ALA A 114 5.26 -4.48 13.44
CA ALA A 114 6.23 -3.40 13.24
C ALA A 114 5.74 -2.34 12.25
N LEU A 115 5.05 -2.73 11.18
CA LEU A 115 4.44 -1.78 10.24
C LEU A 115 3.37 -0.90 10.90
N LEU A 116 2.79 -1.33 12.03
CA LEU A 116 1.81 -0.55 12.77
C LEU A 116 2.44 0.49 13.71
N THR A 117 3.76 0.48 13.93
CA THR A 117 4.42 1.50 14.76
C THR A 117 4.72 2.76 13.93
N PRO A 118 4.85 3.94 14.57
CA PRO A 118 5.23 5.17 13.86
C PRO A 118 6.54 5.02 13.07
N ASP A 119 7.55 4.36 13.64
CA ASP A 119 8.83 4.13 12.99
C ASP A 119 8.70 3.22 11.76
N GLY A 120 7.92 2.14 11.87
CA GLY A 120 7.68 1.23 10.74
C GLY A 120 6.86 1.86 9.62
N ARG A 121 5.95 2.79 9.93
CA ARG A 121 5.21 3.59 8.92
C ARG A 121 6.12 4.63 8.27
N ALA A 122 7.01 5.25 9.04
CA ALA A 122 7.95 6.25 8.53
C ALA A 122 8.91 5.62 7.51
N ASP A 123 9.50 4.47 7.84
CA ASP A 123 10.37 3.70 6.94
C ASP A 123 10.01 2.21 6.88
N PRO A 124 9.13 1.79 5.95
CA PRO A 124 8.70 0.41 5.85
C PRO A 124 9.64 -0.48 5.03
N PHE A 125 10.63 0.08 4.32
CA PHE A 125 11.44 -0.68 3.36
C PHE A 125 12.28 -1.80 4.01
N PRO A 126 12.90 -1.62 5.20
CA PRO A 126 13.55 -2.72 5.91
C PRO A 126 12.58 -3.86 6.25
N LEU A 127 11.32 -3.53 6.57
CA LEU A 127 10.28 -4.51 6.86
C LEU A 127 9.83 -5.26 5.58
N TYR A 128 9.84 -4.58 4.43
CA TYR A 128 9.58 -5.23 3.14
C TYR A 128 10.70 -6.19 2.73
N ALA A 129 11.95 -5.82 2.96
CA ALA A 129 13.08 -6.73 2.73
C ALA A 129 12.98 -7.99 3.62
N ARG A 130 12.60 -7.82 4.90
CA ARG A 130 12.30 -8.95 5.80
C ARG A 130 11.13 -9.80 5.29
N ALA A 131 10.06 -9.19 4.80
CA ALA A 131 8.92 -9.92 4.23
C ALA A 131 9.35 -10.76 3.02
N HIS A 132 10.14 -10.19 2.10
CA HIS A 132 10.68 -10.92 0.95
C HIS A 132 11.56 -12.11 1.35
N ALA A 133 12.32 -11.99 2.45
CA ALA A 133 13.12 -13.09 2.97
C ALA A 133 12.29 -14.27 3.50
N LEU A 134 11.02 -14.04 3.88
CA LEU A 134 10.08 -15.12 4.23
C LEU A 134 9.49 -15.83 3.00
N GLY A 135 9.64 -15.24 1.81
CA GLY A 135 9.07 -15.70 0.55
C GLY A 135 7.88 -14.84 0.11
N PRO A 136 7.34 -15.09 -1.10
CA PRO A 136 6.33 -14.22 -1.72
C PRO A 136 4.98 -14.20 -0.98
N VAL A 137 4.73 -15.22 -0.13
CA VAL A 137 3.52 -15.41 0.66
C VAL A 137 3.91 -16.05 1.99
N SER A 138 3.42 -15.49 3.10
CA SER A 138 3.67 -16.01 4.45
C SER A 138 2.39 -15.97 5.27
N GLU A 139 2.17 -16.95 6.14
CA GLU A 139 1.04 -16.94 7.07
C GLU A 139 1.32 -15.95 8.21
N ILE A 140 0.35 -15.10 8.52
CA ILE A 140 0.37 -14.20 9.69
C ILE A 140 -0.10 -14.99 10.91
N ALA A 141 -1.37 -15.39 10.89
CA ALA A 141 -2.05 -16.23 11.89
C ALA A 141 -3.51 -16.44 11.48
N ASP A 142 -4.12 -17.54 11.92
CA ASP A 142 -5.58 -17.80 11.86
C ASP A 142 -6.19 -17.63 10.45
N GLY A 143 -5.51 -18.15 9.41
CA GLY A 143 -5.99 -18.04 8.03
C GLY A 143 -5.84 -16.65 7.42
N ARG A 144 -5.00 -15.79 8.03
CA ARG A 144 -4.56 -14.52 7.45
C ARG A 144 -3.15 -14.64 6.87
N PHE A 145 -2.93 -14.06 5.70
CA PHE A 145 -1.66 -14.18 4.97
C PHE A 145 -1.10 -12.80 4.62
N LEU A 146 0.22 -12.68 4.69
CA LEU A 146 1.00 -11.57 4.15
C LEU A 146 1.49 -11.94 2.76
N VAL A 147 1.18 -11.12 1.76
CA VAL A 147 1.57 -11.32 0.37
C VAL A 147 2.42 -10.14 -0.07
N CYS A 148 3.69 -10.38 -0.37
CA CYS A 148 4.65 -9.33 -0.75
C CYS A 148 5.28 -9.56 -2.13
N GLY A 149 5.24 -10.78 -2.68
CA GLY A 149 5.76 -11.06 -4.02
C GLY A 149 4.86 -10.47 -5.11
N HIS A 150 5.45 -9.78 -6.10
CA HIS A 150 4.73 -9.06 -7.16
C HIS A 150 3.74 -9.94 -7.92
N ALA A 151 4.20 -11.11 -8.40
CA ALA A 151 3.35 -12.04 -9.13
C ALA A 151 2.22 -12.64 -8.26
N ALA A 152 2.45 -12.80 -6.95
CA ALA A 152 1.43 -13.30 -6.03
C ALA A 152 0.37 -12.23 -5.76
N VAL A 153 0.78 -10.98 -5.54
CA VAL A 153 -0.13 -9.83 -5.38
C VAL A 153 -0.96 -9.62 -6.65
N ASP A 154 -0.34 -9.56 -7.84
CA ASP A 154 -1.07 -9.36 -9.11
C ASP A 154 -2.11 -10.48 -9.34
N ARG A 155 -1.76 -11.73 -9.04
CA ARG A 155 -2.69 -12.86 -9.16
C ARG A 155 -3.90 -12.70 -8.24
N VAL A 156 -3.68 -12.40 -6.95
CA VAL A 156 -4.78 -12.20 -5.98
C VAL A 156 -5.69 -11.05 -6.42
N LEU A 157 -5.12 -9.94 -6.91
CA LEU A 157 -5.90 -8.78 -7.35
C LEU A 157 -6.79 -9.08 -8.57
N ARG A 158 -6.45 -10.08 -9.39
CA ARG A 158 -7.18 -10.48 -10.60
C ARG A 158 -8.15 -11.63 -10.38
N ASP A 159 -7.95 -12.44 -9.35
CA ASP A 159 -8.74 -13.62 -9.08
C ASP A 159 -10.11 -13.22 -8.48
N PRO A 160 -11.23 -13.54 -9.15
CA PRO A 160 -12.58 -13.17 -8.69
C PRO A 160 -13.01 -13.90 -7.41
N GLY A 161 -12.30 -14.95 -6.99
CA GLY A 161 -12.49 -15.60 -5.70
C GLY A 161 -12.10 -14.71 -4.52
N PHE A 162 -11.29 -13.67 -4.75
CA PHE A 162 -10.90 -12.70 -3.74
C PHE A 162 -11.67 -11.39 -3.89
N GLY A 163 -12.40 -10.99 -2.84
CA GLY A 163 -13.20 -9.76 -2.81
C GLY A 163 -12.70 -8.73 -1.80
N PRO A 164 -13.26 -7.51 -1.79
CA PRO A 164 -12.90 -6.48 -0.80
C PRO A 164 -13.23 -6.93 0.63
N ALA A 165 -12.38 -6.60 1.59
CA ALA A 165 -12.52 -7.04 2.97
C ALA A 165 -13.74 -6.43 3.69
N ALA A 166 -14.16 -5.21 3.35
CA ALA A 166 -15.32 -4.61 4.00
C ALA A 166 -16.59 -5.36 3.60
N ARG A 167 -17.21 -5.98 4.60
CA ARG A 167 -18.61 -6.36 4.53
C ARG A 167 -19.42 -5.19 5.06
N PRO A 168 -20.45 -4.70 4.36
CA PRO A 168 -21.43 -3.86 5.03
C PRO A 168 -21.96 -4.63 6.25
N PRO A 169 -22.19 -3.97 7.39
CA PRO A 169 -22.65 -4.65 8.58
C PRO A 169 -24.01 -5.30 8.28
N LYS A 170 -24.25 -6.50 8.83
CA LYS A 170 -25.56 -7.16 8.71
C LYS A 170 -26.66 -6.39 9.47
N ASP A 171 -26.27 -5.58 10.45
CA ASP A 171 -27.15 -4.78 11.27
C ASP A 171 -27.01 -3.28 10.97
N PRO A 172 -28.11 -2.50 10.96
CA PRO A 172 -28.09 -1.04 10.75
C PRO A 172 -27.29 -0.22 11.79
N GLY A 173 -26.73 -0.86 12.82
CA GLY A 173 -25.90 -0.24 13.87
C GLY A 173 -24.53 -0.88 14.08
N GLY A 174 -24.12 -1.85 13.24
CA GLY A 174 -22.78 -2.42 13.33
C GLY A 174 -21.75 -1.47 12.72
N ALA A 175 -20.65 -1.18 13.41
CA ALA A 175 -19.53 -0.47 12.80
C ALA A 175 -18.77 -1.45 11.88
N ALA A 176 -19.06 -1.42 10.58
CA ALA A 176 -18.04 -1.82 9.61
C ALA A 176 -16.98 -0.72 9.60
N GLY A 177 -15.69 -1.09 9.52
CA GLY A 177 -14.63 -0.11 9.32
C GLY A 177 -14.91 0.78 8.10
N GLY A 178 -14.61 2.07 8.21
CA GLY A 178 -14.88 3.08 7.19
C GLY A 178 -16.01 4.06 7.56
N SER A 179 -16.25 5.04 6.69
CA SER A 179 -17.31 6.05 6.88
C SER A 179 -18.66 5.53 6.38
N PRO A 180 -19.77 5.72 7.13
CA PRO A 180 -21.12 5.42 6.65
C PRO A 180 -21.43 6.07 5.29
N SER A 181 -20.88 7.25 5.01
CA SER A 181 -21.08 7.95 3.74
C SER A 181 -20.45 7.25 2.54
N MET A 182 -19.50 6.33 2.72
CA MET A 182 -18.82 5.60 1.64
C MET A 182 -19.13 4.10 1.64
N ALA A 183 -19.90 3.59 2.61
CA ALA A 183 -20.14 2.16 2.79
C ALA A 183 -20.81 1.48 1.58
N ARG A 184 -21.61 2.24 0.81
CA ARG A 184 -22.30 1.77 -0.42
C ARG A 184 -21.54 2.10 -1.71
N SER A 185 -20.28 2.52 -1.62
CA SER A 185 -19.47 2.89 -2.79
C SER A 185 -18.88 1.66 -3.51
N ILE A 186 -18.42 1.89 -4.74
CA ILE A 186 -17.74 0.89 -5.57
C ILE A 186 -16.49 0.28 -4.90
N LEU A 187 -15.84 1.01 -3.98
CA LEU A 187 -14.63 0.53 -3.27
C LEU A 187 -14.90 -0.77 -2.49
N TRP A 188 -16.09 -0.89 -1.91
CA TRP A 188 -16.46 -1.99 -1.02
C TRP A 188 -17.39 -3.01 -1.67
N ALA A 189 -17.81 -2.77 -2.91
CA ALA A 189 -18.72 -3.65 -3.63
C ALA A 189 -17.99 -4.88 -4.21
N GLY A 190 -18.65 -6.04 -4.17
CA GLY A 190 -18.27 -7.22 -4.94
C GLY A 190 -19.14 -7.38 -6.20
N PRO A 191 -18.89 -8.39 -7.05
CA PRO A 191 -19.81 -8.76 -8.12
C PRO A 191 -21.20 -9.14 -7.60
N PRO A 192 -22.29 -8.84 -8.34
CA PRO A 192 -22.32 -8.11 -9.61
C PRO A 192 -22.29 -6.57 -9.47
N ASP A 193 -22.57 -6.04 -8.27
CA ASP A 193 -22.76 -4.61 -8.02
C ASP A 193 -21.55 -3.76 -8.40
N HIS A 194 -20.34 -4.24 -8.12
CA HIS A 194 -19.11 -3.58 -8.52
C HIS A 194 -19.03 -3.37 -10.04
N GLY A 195 -19.33 -4.39 -10.83
CA GLY A 195 -19.28 -4.31 -12.30
C GLY A 195 -20.31 -3.31 -12.84
N ARG A 196 -21.52 -3.34 -12.29
CA ARG A 196 -22.60 -2.39 -12.59
C ARG A 196 -22.17 -0.95 -12.32
N MET A 197 -21.73 -0.64 -11.09
CA MET A 197 -21.27 0.71 -10.73
C MET A 197 -20.05 1.14 -11.55
N ARG A 198 -19.08 0.24 -11.77
CA ARG A 198 -17.88 0.53 -12.56
C ARG A 198 -18.23 0.93 -13.99
N SER A 199 -19.20 0.24 -14.59
CA SER A 199 -19.64 0.53 -15.97
C SER A 199 -20.18 1.95 -16.12
N LEU A 200 -20.83 2.49 -15.08
CA LEU A 200 -21.36 3.86 -15.06
C LEU A 200 -20.23 4.88 -14.85
N ILE A 201 -19.43 4.68 -13.80
CA ILE A 201 -18.42 5.66 -13.39
C ILE A 201 -17.27 5.74 -14.42
N SER A 202 -16.86 4.61 -15.01
CA SER A 202 -15.73 4.58 -15.96
C SER A 202 -15.95 5.42 -17.23
N GLN A 203 -17.19 5.76 -17.58
CA GLN A 203 -17.50 6.56 -18.76
C GLN A 203 -16.87 7.97 -18.71
N VAL A 204 -16.64 8.51 -17.51
CA VAL A 204 -15.97 9.81 -17.37
C VAL A 204 -14.46 9.72 -17.22
N PHE A 205 -13.92 8.54 -16.94
CA PHE A 205 -12.48 8.26 -16.79
C PHE A 205 -11.86 7.68 -18.08
N THR A 206 -12.52 7.85 -19.23
CA THR A 206 -11.96 7.44 -20.52
C THR A 206 -10.71 8.24 -20.84
N ALA A 207 -9.76 7.63 -21.57
CA ALA A 207 -8.51 8.30 -21.97
C ALA A 207 -8.75 9.64 -22.67
N ARG A 208 -9.80 9.74 -23.49
CA ARG A 208 -10.20 10.98 -24.16
C ARG A 208 -10.63 12.07 -23.18
N ARG A 209 -11.50 11.75 -22.21
CA ARG A 209 -11.97 12.73 -21.20
C ARG A 209 -10.84 13.14 -20.26
N VAL A 210 -9.98 12.20 -19.86
CA VAL A 210 -8.78 12.50 -19.07
C VAL A 210 -7.82 13.42 -19.83
N ALA A 211 -7.54 13.14 -21.11
CA ALA A 211 -6.68 14.00 -21.92
C ALA A 211 -7.25 15.42 -22.09
N ALA A 212 -8.57 15.56 -22.16
CA ALA A 212 -9.25 16.85 -22.25
C ALA A 212 -9.14 17.69 -20.97
N LEU A 213 -8.78 17.10 -19.82
CA LEU A 213 -8.52 17.84 -18.58
C LEU A 213 -7.14 18.51 -18.54
N ARG A 214 -6.23 18.19 -19.49
CA ARG A 214 -4.87 18.74 -19.48
C ARG A 214 -4.83 20.27 -19.34
N PRO A 215 -5.60 21.08 -20.12
CA PRO A 215 -5.58 22.53 -19.95
C PRO A 215 -6.00 22.97 -18.54
N ALA A 216 -7.04 22.36 -17.97
CA ALA A 216 -7.49 22.69 -16.61
C ALA A 216 -6.45 22.31 -15.53
N ILE A 217 -5.71 21.21 -15.72
CA ILE A 217 -4.61 20.81 -14.83
C ILE A 217 -3.44 21.80 -14.95
N GLU A 218 -3.14 22.22 -16.17
CA GLU A 218 -2.10 23.20 -16.47
C GLU A 218 -2.42 24.57 -15.83
N ASP A 219 -3.63 25.09 -16.03
CA ASP A 219 -4.10 26.34 -15.42
C ASP A 219 -4.09 26.27 -13.89
N ALA A 220 -4.57 25.16 -13.32
CA ALA A 220 -4.56 24.96 -11.87
C ALA A 220 -3.13 24.86 -11.32
N ALA A 221 -2.23 24.18 -12.03
CA ALA A 221 -0.82 24.09 -11.63
C ALA A 221 -0.16 25.47 -11.64
N ASP A 222 -0.36 26.27 -12.69
CA ASP A 222 0.24 27.61 -12.79
C ASP A 222 -0.25 28.53 -11.67
N ALA A 223 -1.57 28.60 -11.45
CA ALA A 223 -2.14 29.40 -10.38
C ALA A 223 -1.61 28.99 -8.98
N LEU A 224 -1.41 27.70 -8.75
CA LEU A 224 -0.85 27.20 -7.49
C LEU A 224 0.66 27.45 -7.38
N LEU A 225 1.40 27.43 -8.50
CA LEU A 225 2.81 27.81 -8.53
C LEU A 225 2.99 29.31 -8.24
N ASP A 226 2.09 30.15 -8.72
CA ASP A 226 2.09 31.59 -8.41
C ASP A 226 1.84 31.82 -6.91
N GLY A 227 0.81 31.19 -6.33
CA GLY A 227 0.57 31.27 -4.88
C GLY A 227 1.70 30.68 -4.03
N LEU A 228 2.39 29.65 -4.55
CA LEU A 228 3.59 29.10 -3.93
C LEU A 228 4.77 30.09 -3.98
N ALA A 229 4.97 30.77 -5.12
CA ALA A 229 5.99 31.81 -5.28
C ALA A 229 5.76 32.99 -4.31
N GLU A 230 4.52 33.48 -4.23
CA GLU A 230 4.11 34.54 -3.30
C GLU A 230 4.40 34.15 -1.85
N SER A 231 4.11 32.90 -1.48
CA SER A 231 4.33 32.40 -0.12
C SER A 231 5.81 32.34 0.28
N GLY A 232 6.72 32.19 -0.69
CA GLY A 232 8.17 32.17 -0.47
C GLY A 232 8.90 33.47 -0.85
N ALA A 233 8.18 34.52 -1.25
CA ALA A 233 8.76 35.74 -1.82
C ALA A 233 9.68 36.51 -0.85
N ASP A 234 9.44 36.38 0.46
CA ASP A 234 10.28 36.98 1.49
C ASP A 234 11.47 36.09 1.93
N GLY A 235 11.75 35.03 1.17
CA GLY A 235 12.83 34.08 1.43
C GLY A 235 12.54 33.08 2.55
N ARG A 236 11.33 33.10 3.13
CA ARG A 236 10.89 32.07 4.08
C ARG A 236 10.54 30.77 3.37
N PRO A 237 10.67 29.62 4.07
CA PRO A 237 10.16 28.35 3.60
C PRO A 237 8.67 28.41 3.23
N ALA A 238 8.32 27.86 2.08
CA ALA A 238 6.94 27.57 1.73
C ALA A 238 6.69 26.06 1.88
N ASP A 239 5.50 25.67 2.34
CA ASP A 239 5.14 24.25 2.42
C ASP A 239 4.53 23.79 1.10
N PHE A 240 5.25 22.91 0.39
CA PHE A 240 4.83 22.37 -0.90
C PHE A 240 3.55 21.53 -0.82
N MET A 241 3.36 20.79 0.28
CA MET A 241 2.15 19.97 0.45
C MET A 241 0.93 20.87 0.62
N ASP A 242 1.01 21.84 1.53
CA ASP A 242 -0.06 22.77 1.85
C ASP A 242 -0.47 23.65 0.66
N ARG A 243 0.53 24.20 -0.04
CA ARG A 243 0.32 25.22 -1.07
C ARG A 243 0.13 24.65 -2.47
N PHE A 244 0.57 23.43 -2.75
CA PHE A 244 0.56 22.89 -4.12
C PHE A 244 0.04 21.44 -4.21
N ALA A 245 0.68 20.48 -3.52
CA ALA A 245 0.39 19.06 -3.76
C ALA A 245 -1.00 18.62 -3.26
N PHE A 246 -1.53 19.21 -2.18
CA PHE A 246 -2.92 18.98 -1.78
C PHE A 246 -3.93 19.78 -2.63
N PRO A 247 -3.77 21.09 -2.87
CA PRO A 247 -4.74 21.85 -3.64
C PRO A 247 -4.96 21.37 -5.10
N LEU A 248 -3.90 20.90 -5.77
CA LEU A 248 -3.99 20.54 -7.19
C LEU A 248 -5.00 19.38 -7.42
N PRO A 249 -4.89 18.21 -6.79
CA PRO A 249 -5.83 17.11 -7.03
C PRO A 249 -7.26 17.42 -6.64
N VAL A 250 -7.51 18.19 -5.56
CA VAL A 250 -8.87 18.64 -5.20
C VAL A 250 -9.49 19.47 -6.32
N THR A 251 -8.69 20.35 -6.92
CA THR A 251 -9.14 21.23 -8.00
C THR A 251 -9.48 20.42 -9.25
N VAL A 252 -8.63 19.46 -9.61
CA VAL A 252 -8.79 18.61 -10.79
C VAL A 252 -9.96 17.65 -10.65
N ILE A 253 -10.09 16.96 -9.51
CA ILE A 253 -11.25 16.08 -9.28
C ILE A 253 -12.56 16.87 -9.17
N GLY A 254 -12.50 18.09 -8.60
CA GLY A 254 -13.62 19.01 -8.56
C GLY A 254 -14.10 19.41 -9.96
N GLU A 255 -13.19 19.67 -10.89
CA GLU A 255 -13.50 19.89 -12.31
C GLU A 255 -14.20 18.68 -12.91
N LEU A 256 -13.64 17.47 -12.75
CA LEU A 256 -14.22 16.24 -13.28
C LEU A 256 -15.63 15.96 -12.72
N LEU A 257 -15.83 16.21 -11.42
CA LEU A 257 -17.11 16.05 -10.74
C LEU A 257 -18.13 17.14 -11.11
N GLY A 258 -17.71 18.24 -11.73
CA GLY A 258 -18.60 19.39 -12.00
C GLY A 258 -18.84 20.27 -10.78
N VAL A 259 -17.95 20.22 -9.78
CA VAL A 259 -17.98 21.15 -8.64
C VAL A 259 -17.64 22.57 -9.17
N PRO A 260 -18.47 23.58 -8.88
CA PRO A 260 -18.14 24.97 -9.17
C PRO A 260 -16.77 25.38 -8.61
N ALA A 261 -15.96 26.09 -9.40
CA ALA A 261 -14.60 26.49 -9.01
C ALA A 261 -14.55 27.19 -7.64
N ALA A 262 -15.54 28.05 -7.37
CA ALA A 262 -15.68 28.79 -6.12
C ALA A 262 -15.82 27.89 -4.88
N ASP A 263 -16.25 26.64 -5.01
CA ASP A 263 -16.44 25.72 -3.88
C ASP A 263 -15.27 24.77 -3.64
N ARG A 264 -14.40 24.54 -4.63
CA ARG A 264 -13.38 23.47 -4.58
C ARG A 264 -12.44 23.58 -3.38
N HIS A 265 -12.05 24.81 -3.03
CA HIS A 265 -11.17 25.08 -1.88
C HIS A 265 -11.74 24.57 -0.54
N ARG A 266 -13.07 24.46 -0.42
CA ARG A 266 -13.75 24.02 0.80
C ARG A 266 -13.50 22.55 1.12
N PHE A 267 -13.17 21.74 0.12
CA PHE A 267 -13.06 20.29 0.29
C PHE A 267 -11.72 19.80 0.77
N ARG A 268 -10.67 20.64 0.75
CA ARG A 268 -9.34 20.20 1.15
C ARG A 268 -9.32 19.56 2.54
N ARG A 269 -9.86 20.26 3.54
CA ARG A 269 -9.86 19.79 4.92
C ARG A 269 -10.83 18.60 5.13
N PRO A 270 -12.10 18.65 4.70
CA PRO A 270 -13.00 17.50 4.79
C PRO A 270 -12.48 16.26 4.05
N ALA A 271 -11.85 16.43 2.89
CA ALA A 271 -11.26 15.30 2.17
C ALA A 271 -10.12 14.68 2.99
N ALA A 272 -9.19 15.50 3.51
CA ALA A 272 -8.08 15.03 4.34
C ALA A 272 -8.55 14.32 5.63
N ASP A 273 -9.56 14.86 6.29
CA ASP A 273 -10.14 14.28 7.50
C ASP A 273 -10.85 12.95 7.19
N LEU A 274 -11.56 12.87 6.06
CA LEU A 274 -12.29 11.67 5.67
C LEU A 274 -11.39 10.57 5.09
N THR A 275 -10.17 10.88 4.65
CA THR A 275 -9.21 9.87 4.19
C THR A 275 -8.84 8.85 5.27
N GLU A 276 -8.99 9.18 6.55
CA GLU A 276 -8.82 8.20 7.64
C GLU A 276 -9.73 6.97 7.45
N ALA A 277 -10.88 7.13 6.81
CA ALA A 277 -11.79 6.04 6.47
C ALA A 277 -11.24 5.08 5.40
N LEU A 278 -10.16 5.44 4.69
CA LEU A 278 -9.44 4.60 3.72
C LEU A 278 -8.29 3.82 4.36
N GLU A 279 -7.89 4.15 5.60
CA GLU A 279 -6.97 3.31 6.35
C GLU A 279 -7.60 1.94 6.64
N LEU A 280 -6.79 0.93 6.94
CA LEU A 280 -7.26 -0.44 7.19
C LEU A 280 -7.42 -0.66 8.71
N PRO A 281 -8.61 -0.43 9.30
CA PRO A 281 -8.83 -0.65 10.72
C PRO A 281 -8.76 -2.14 11.09
N ALA A 282 -8.77 -3.08 10.15
CA ALA A 282 -8.64 -4.51 10.45
C ALA A 282 -7.23 -4.94 10.89
N LEU A 283 -6.19 -4.18 10.51
CA LEU A 283 -4.80 -4.45 10.95
C LEU A 283 -4.45 -3.73 12.26
N ALA A 284 -5.15 -2.64 12.59
CA ALA A 284 -5.00 -1.94 13.85
C ALA A 284 -6.00 -2.50 14.88
N SER A 285 -5.54 -2.86 16.08
CA SER A 285 -6.41 -3.14 17.22
C SER A 285 -6.28 -2.03 18.27
N PRO A 286 -7.38 -1.42 18.73
CA PRO A 286 -8.75 -1.62 18.24
C PRO A 286 -8.96 -1.07 16.82
N PRO A 287 -9.95 -1.59 16.07
CA PRO A 287 -10.33 -1.02 14.78
C PRO A 287 -10.70 0.45 15.01
N GLY A 288 -9.99 1.37 14.36
CA GLY A 288 -10.38 2.77 14.35
C GLY A 288 -11.74 2.90 13.67
N ALA A 289 -12.83 2.88 14.43
CA ALA A 289 -14.11 3.31 13.93
C ALA A 289 -13.99 4.81 13.65
N VAL A 290 -14.41 5.24 12.46
CA VAL A 290 -14.64 6.66 12.23
C VAL A 290 -15.69 7.11 13.25
N HIS A 291 -15.25 7.79 14.30
CA HIS A 291 -16.17 8.30 15.31
C HIS A 291 -17.12 9.27 14.62
N ALA A 292 -18.41 8.98 14.66
CA ALA A 292 -19.44 9.80 14.03
C ALA A 292 -19.36 11.27 14.50
N ASP A 293 -18.90 11.50 15.73
CA ASP A 293 -18.76 12.83 16.33
C ASP A 293 -17.35 13.42 16.21
N GLY A 294 -16.39 12.70 15.61
CA GLY A 294 -15.02 13.17 15.36
C GLY A 294 -14.88 13.94 14.04
N PRO A 295 -13.66 14.44 13.73
CA PRO A 295 -13.38 15.21 12.50
C PRO A 295 -13.82 14.49 11.22
N ALA A 296 -13.51 13.19 11.09
CA ALA A 296 -13.91 12.38 9.94
C ALA A 296 -15.44 12.21 9.82
N GLY A 297 -16.18 12.10 10.93
CA GLY A 297 -17.64 12.06 10.93
C GLY A 297 -18.28 13.40 10.55
N ALA A 298 -17.70 14.51 10.99
CA ALA A 298 -18.11 15.85 10.58
C ALA A 298 -17.86 16.08 9.08
N ALA A 299 -16.66 15.72 8.60
CA ALA A 299 -16.31 15.78 7.19
C ALA A 299 -17.24 14.92 6.31
N ALA A 300 -17.59 13.71 6.76
CA ALA A 300 -18.54 12.85 6.08
C ALA A 300 -19.92 13.52 5.91
N ARG A 301 -20.45 14.16 6.96
CA ARG A 301 -21.72 14.89 6.90
C ARG A 301 -21.64 16.11 5.98
N GLU A 302 -20.55 16.87 6.05
CA GLU A 302 -20.35 18.05 5.21
C GLU A 302 -20.32 17.69 3.72
N LEU A 303 -19.50 16.71 3.34
CA LEU A 303 -19.39 16.25 1.95
C LEU A 303 -20.70 15.63 1.46
N ALA A 304 -21.36 14.82 2.28
CA ALA A 304 -22.67 14.25 1.94
C ALA A 304 -23.73 15.34 1.72
N GLY A 305 -23.77 16.36 2.60
CA GLY A 305 -24.66 17.49 2.48
C GLY A 305 -24.40 18.33 1.23
N TYR A 306 -23.12 18.55 0.90
CA TYR A 306 -22.74 19.24 -0.34
C TYR A 306 -23.22 18.48 -1.58
N PHE A 307 -22.83 17.21 -1.73
CA PHE A 307 -23.21 16.44 -2.92
C PHE A 307 -24.71 16.21 -3.02
N THR A 308 -25.43 16.10 -1.90
CA THR A 308 -26.91 16.07 -1.92
C THR A 308 -27.50 17.33 -2.57
N ARG A 309 -26.95 18.51 -2.26
CA ARG A 309 -27.37 19.76 -2.91
C ARG A 309 -26.99 19.78 -4.38
N LEU A 310 -25.75 19.40 -4.71
CA LEU A 310 -25.29 19.38 -6.10
C LEU A 310 -26.10 18.40 -6.98
N ILE A 311 -26.48 17.25 -6.45
CA ILE A 311 -27.39 16.30 -7.11
C ILE A 311 -28.74 16.97 -7.41
N ARG A 312 -29.33 17.67 -6.43
CA ARG A 312 -30.61 18.39 -6.63
C ARG A 312 -30.48 19.47 -7.69
N GLU A 313 -29.38 20.22 -7.68
CA GLU A 313 -29.09 21.23 -8.71
C GLU A 313 -28.98 20.60 -10.10
N ARG A 314 -28.30 19.46 -10.24
CA ARG A 314 -28.18 18.75 -11.53
C ARG A 314 -29.49 18.13 -12.00
N ARG A 315 -30.38 17.73 -11.08
CA ARG A 315 -31.75 17.32 -11.43
C ARG A 315 -32.57 18.48 -11.97
N ALA A 316 -32.44 19.66 -11.37
CA ALA A 316 -33.17 20.86 -11.80
C ALA A 316 -32.59 21.48 -13.10
N ALA A 317 -31.27 21.43 -13.26
CA ALA A 317 -30.54 21.97 -14.40
C ALA A 317 -29.40 21.01 -14.82
N PRO A 318 -29.67 20.04 -15.71
CA PRO A 318 -28.69 19.05 -16.15
C PRO A 318 -27.44 19.69 -16.79
N ARG A 319 -26.29 19.07 -16.58
CA ARG A 319 -24.99 19.44 -17.18
C ARG A 319 -24.25 18.19 -17.63
N ASP A 320 -23.39 18.32 -18.65
CA ASP A 320 -22.50 17.24 -19.10
C ASP A 320 -21.23 17.19 -18.23
N ASP A 321 -21.41 16.84 -16.96
CA ASP A 321 -20.35 16.52 -16.01
C ASP A 321 -20.61 15.16 -15.35
N LEU A 322 -19.68 14.66 -14.52
CA LEU A 322 -19.84 13.34 -13.91
C LEU A 322 -21.06 13.26 -12.99
N VAL A 323 -21.35 14.30 -12.20
CA VAL A 323 -22.55 14.29 -11.36
C VAL A 323 -23.80 14.24 -12.23
N GLY A 324 -23.88 15.03 -13.30
CA GLY A 324 -24.98 14.99 -14.26
C GLY A 324 -25.16 13.62 -14.91
N ALA A 325 -24.06 12.97 -15.33
CA ALA A 325 -24.09 11.64 -15.92
C ALA A 325 -24.60 10.57 -14.93
N LEU A 326 -24.14 10.59 -13.68
CA LEU A 326 -24.60 9.64 -12.66
C LEU A 326 -26.03 9.92 -12.20
N VAL A 327 -26.45 11.18 -12.14
CA VAL A 327 -27.84 11.57 -11.88
C VAL A 327 -28.75 11.06 -13.00
N ALA A 328 -28.38 11.25 -14.27
CA ALA A 328 -29.13 10.73 -15.40
C ALA A 328 -29.24 9.20 -15.36
N ALA A 329 -28.16 8.50 -15.02
CA ALA A 329 -28.17 7.04 -14.87
C ALA A 329 -29.06 6.57 -13.71
N ARG A 330 -29.11 7.32 -12.60
CA ARG A 330 -30.01 7.04 -11.47
C ARG A 330 -31.48 7.26 -11.86
N ASP A 331 -31.76 8.40 -12.50
CA ASP A 331 -33.12 8.86 -12.77
C ASP A 331 -33.74 8.22 -14.02
N ALA A 332 -32.96 7.48 -14.83
CA ALA A 332 -33.46 6.62 -15.89
C ALA A 332 -34.42 5.52 -15.39
N GLY A 333 -34.45 5.23 -14.08
CA GLY A 333 -35.44 4.34 -13.45
C GLY A 333 -35.23 2.85 -13.73
N ASP A 334 -34.13 2.46 -14.36
CA ASP A 334 -33.80 1.07 -14.71
C ASP A 334 -33.11 0.28 -13.58
N GLY A 335 -33.01 0.88 -12.39
CA GLY A 335 -32.43 0.26 -11.20
C GLY A 335 -30.90 0.14 -11.21
N ARG A 336 -30.20 0.75 -12.17
CA ARG A 336 -28.74 0.59 -12.31
C ARG A 336 -27.91 1.30 -11.26
N LEU A 337 -28.48 2.24 -10.52
CA LEU A 337 -27.83 2.98 -9.44
C LEU A 337 -28.88 3.38 -8.40
N SER A 338 -28.59 3.26 -7.10
CA SER A 338 -29.44 3.80 -6.03
C SER A 338 -29.01 5.22 -5.63
N ASP A 339 -29.85 5.98 -4.90
CA ASP A 339 -29.46 7.31 -4.40
C ASP A 339 -28.30 7.21 -3.38
N GLU A 340 -28.27 6.15 -2.58
CA GLU A 340 -27.19 5.86 -1.64
C GLU A 340 -25.88 5.55 -2.37
N GLU A 341 -25.94 4.72 -3.42
CA GLU A 341 -24.77 4.40 -4.25
C GLU A 341 -24.28 5.64 -4.99
N LEU A 342 -25.18 6.47 -5.53
CA LEU A 342 -24.85 7.74 -6.18
C LEU A 342 -24.07 8.64 -5.23
N LEU A 343 -24.64 8.94 -4.06
CA LEU A 343 -24.01 9.82 -3.07
C LEU A 343 -22.68 9.25 -2.57
N ALA A 344 -22.64 7.96 -2.24
CA ALA A 344 -21.44 7.32 -1.72
C ALA A 344 -20.29 7.30 -2.73
N ASN A 345 -20.58 7.11 -4.01
CA ASN A 345 -19.56 7.16 -5.05
C ASN A 345 -19.07 8.58 -5.32
N LEU A 346 -19.91 9.62 -5.23
CA LEU A 346 -19.45 11.00 -5.35
C LEU A 346 -18.50 11.41 -4.22
N VAL A 347 -18.84 11.05 -2.98
CA VAL A 347 -17.97 11.27 -1.82
C VAL A 347 -16.65 10.49 -1.97
N LEU A 348 -16.72 9.21 -2.34
CA LEU A 348 -15.53 8.39 -2.57
C LEU A 348 -14.61 9.00 -3.64
N LEU A 349 -15.15 9.40 -4.78
CA LEU A 349 -14.34 9.90 -5.90
C LEU A 349 -13.57 11.17 -5.52
N LEU A 350 -14.19 12.07 -4.76
CA LEU A 350 -13.53 13.26 -4.23
C LEU A 350 -12.37 12.91 -3.27
N VAL A 351 -12.60 12.00 -2.31
CA VAL A 351 -11.61 11.64 -1.28
C VAL A 351 -10.48 10.77 -1.85
N ALA A 352 -10.81 9.75 -2.63
CA ALA A 352 -9.85 8.80 -3.17
C ALA A 352 -8.87 9.44 -4.18
N GLY A 353 -9.34 10.44 -4.94
CA GLY A 353 -8.53 11.19 -5.89
C GLY A 353 -7.62 12.24 -5.27
N PHE A 354 -7.81 12.57 -3.98
CA PHE A 354 -7.09 13.64 -3.30
C PHE A 354 -5.74 13.18 -2.76
N GLU A 355 -5.74 12.30 -1.76
CA GLU A 355 -4.53 12.01 -0.97
C GLU A 355 -3.51 11.16 -1.75
N THR A 356 -3.98 10.27 -2.61
CA THR A 356 -3.10 9.39 -3.40
C THR A 356 -2.27 10.18 -4.42
N THR A 357 -2.89 11.12 -5.14
CA THR A 357 -2.18 11.98 -6.09
C THR A 357 -1.29 13.01 -5.38
N ALA A 358 -1.75 13.58 -4.27
CA ALA A 358 -0.89 14.45 -3.44
C ALA A 358 0.36 13.69 -2.94
N GLY A 359 0.19 12.44 -2.51
CA GLY A 359 1.29 11.54 -2.16
C GLY A 359 2.25 11.31 -3.32
N LEU A 360 1.74 11.07 -4.54
CA LEU A 360 2.57 10.92 -5.74
C LEU A 360 3.43 12.17 -6.00
N LEU A 361 2.83 13.35 -5.93
CA LEU A 361 3.53 14.63 -6.13
C LEU A 361 4.60 14.86 -5.05
N GLY A 362 4.24 14.66 -3.78
CA GLY A 362 5.16 14.81 -2.65
C GLY A 362 6.33 13.82 -2.70
N ASN A 363 6.06 12.54 -2.97
CA ASN A 363 7.10 11.51 -3.10
C ASN A 363 8.00 11.79 -4.30
N GLY A 364 7.42 12.25 -5.42
CA GLY A 364 8.17 12.67 -6.61
C GLY A 364 9.12 13.84 -6.31
N LEU A 365 8.66 14.88 -5.61
CA LEU A 365 9.52 15.99 -5.22
C LEU A 365 10.62 15.54 -4.26
N ALA A 366 10.31 14.68 -3.29
CA ALA A 366 11.32 14.14 -2.37
C ALA A 366 12.46 13.45 -3.13
N ILE A 367 12.13 12.61 -4.11
CA ILE A 367 13.12 11.95 -4.97
C ILE A 367 13.93 12.97 -5.76
N LEU A 368 13.29 13.98 -6.36
CA LEU A 368 13.99 15.02 -7.14
C LEU A 368 14.96 15.84 -6.29
N LEU A 369 14.63 16.13 -5.04
CA LEU A 369 15.51 16.86 -4.12
C LEU A 369 16.66 15.99 -3.62
N ASP A 370 16.42 14.70 -3.38
CA ASP A 370 17.43 13.76 -2.92
C ASP A 370 18.35 13.29 -4.07
N ARG A 371 17.94 13.50 -5.34
CA ARG A 371 18.62 13.03 -6.56
C ARG A 371 18.80 14.14 -7.60
N PRO A 372 19.84 15.00 -7.45
CA PRO A 372 20.10 16.09 -8.37
C PRO A 372 20.34 15.64 -9.82
N ASP A 373 20.88 14.43 -10.03
CA ASP A 373 21.06 13.79 -11.33
C ASP A 373 19.72 13.59 -12.04
N VAL A 374 18.73 13.04 -11.33
CA VAL A 374 17.38 12.82 -11.86
C VAL A 374 16.68 14.16 -12.12
N ARG A 375 16.83 15.13 -11.21
CA ARG A 375 16.27 16.47 -11.39
C ARG A 375 16.82 17.18 -12.63
N ALA A 376 18.13 17.12 -12.85
CA ALA A 376 18.77 17.70 -14.03
C ALA A 376 18.35 16.97 -15.32
N GLY A 377 18.27 15.64 -15.30
CA GLY A 377 17.79 14.85 -16.44
C GLY A 377 16.33 15.15 -16.80
N LEU A 378 15.45 15.32 -15.81
CA LEU A 378 14.05 15.69 -16.04
C LEU A 378 13.90 17.12 -16.60
N ARG A 379 14.73 18.07 -16.14
CA ARG A 379 14.75 19.46 -16.64
C ARG A 379 15.27 19.57 -18.07
N SER A 380 16.31 18.80 -18.41
CA SER A 380 16.94 18.83 -19.74
C SER A 380 16.18 18.00 -20.79
N GLY A 381 15.24 17.15 -20.36
CA GLY A 381 14.53 16.21 -21.22
C GLY A 381 15.29 14.91 -21.49
N GLU A 382 16.44 14.68 -20.86
CA GLU A 382 17.14 13.39 -20.93
C GLU A 382 16.32 12.25 -20.28
N ILE A 383 15.59 12.58 -19.21
CA ILE A 383 14.66 11.65 -18.56
C ILE A 383 13.24 12.01 -18.99
N GLU A 384 12.59 11.06 -19.66
CA GLU A 384 11.19 11.16 -20.06
C GLU A 384 10.29 11.22 -18.83
N VAL A 385 9.40 12.22 -18.77
CA VAL A 385 8.46 12.43 -17.67
C VAL A 385 7.60 11.19 -17.38
N PRO A 386 7.04 10.48 -18.38
CA PRO A 386 6.29 9.25 -18.11
C PRO A 386 7.14 8.17 -17.42
N GLY A 387 8.40 8.01 -17.81
CA GLY A 387 9.31 7.03 -17.19
C GLY A 387 9.62 7.38 -15.74
N PHE A 388 9.85 8.66 -15.46
CA PHE A 388 10.00 9.16 -14.09
C PHE A 388 8.76 8.89 -13.23
N VAL A 389 7.56 9.21 -13.72
CA VAL A 389 6.30 9.03 -12.96
C VAL A 389 6.05 7.55 -12.66
N GLU A 390 6.24 6.64 -13.62
CA GLU A 390 6.12 5.19 -13.39
C GLU A 390 7.12 4.69 -12.36
N GLU A 391 8.37 5.18 -12.40
CA GLU A 391 9.39 4.79 -11.43
C GLU A 391 9.09 5.36 -10.04
N VAL A 392 8.52 6.55 -9.89
CA VAL A 392 8.03 7.06 -8.59
C VAL A 392 6.94 6.15 -8.04
N LEU A 393 5.93 5.82 -8.87
CA LEU A 393 4.84 4.92 -8.48
C LEU A 393 5.37 3.57 -8.01
N ARG A 394 6.39 3.02 -8.67
CA ARG A 394 7.06 1.78 -8.25
C ARG A 394 7.86 1.98 -6.98
N TYR A 395 8.75 2.97 -6.96
CA TYR A 395 9.78 3.12 -5.94
C TYR A 395 9.19 3.57 -4.60
N ASP A 396 8.33 4.58 -4.58
CA ASP A 396 7.73 5.13 -3.34
C ASP A 396 6.22 5.33 -3.55
N SER A 397 5.52 4.19 -3.67
CA SER A 397 4.09 4.12 -3.98
C SER A 397 3.24 4.95 -2.99
N PRO A 398 2.25 5.74 -3.45
CA PRO A 398 1.31 6.37 -2.54
C PRO A 398 0.41 5.38 -1.79
N VAL A 399 0.14 4.21 -2.39
CA VAL A 399 -0.64 3.12 -1.75
C VAL A 399 0.31 1.99 -1.38
N GLN A 400 0.40 1.68 -0.09
CA GLN A 400 1.33 0.67 0.44
C GLN A 400 0.66 -0.68 0.67
N ILE A 401 -0.61 -0.69 1.09
CA ILE A 401 -1.31 -1.91 1.51
C ILE A 401 -2.74 -1.92 0.97
N THR A 402 -3.24 -3.10 0.59
CA THR A 402 -4.68 -3.37 0.44
C THR A 402 -4.97 -4.77 0.95
N THR A 403 -6.24 -5.09 1.22
CA THR A 403 -6.64 -6.41 1.70
C THR A 403 -7.70 -7.03 0.80
N ARG A 404 -7.70 -8.36 0.73
CA ARG A 404 -8.78 -9.14 0.13
C ARG A 404 -9.22 -10.24 1.06
N VAL A 405 -10.45 -10.71 0.88
CA VAL A 405 -11.02 -11.85 1.58
C VAL A 405 -11.40 -12.92 0.57
N ALA A 406 -11.03 -14.17 0.86
CA ALA A 406 -11.48 -15.34 0.11
C ALA A 406 -13.00 -15.49 0.23
N ARG A 407 -13.71 -15.39 -0.90
CA ARG A 407 -15.18 -15.49 -0.96
C ARG A 407 -15.69 -16.93 -1.03
N THR A 408 -14.83 -17.86 -1.38
CA THR A 408 -15.13 -19.28 -1.53
C THR A 408 -13.99 -20.12 -0.97
N GLY A 409 -14.28 -21.34 -0.55
CA GLY A 409 -13.25 -22.34 -0.27
C GLY A 409 -12.45 -22.76 -1.51
N GLY A 410 -11.30 -23.42 -1.29
CA GLY A 410 -10.47 -24.00 -2.35
C GLY A 410 -9.50 -23.02 -3.02
N LEU A 411 -9.45 -21.77 -2.58
CA LEU A 411 -8.48 -20.78 -3.08
C LEU A 411 -7.09 -21.04 -2.51
N THR A 412 -6.07 -20.67 -3.28
CA THR A 412 -4.67 -20.76 -2.84
C THR A 412 -3.90 -19.51 -3.21
N VAL A 413 -2.92 -19.14 -2.38
CA VAL A 413 -2.01 -18.01 -2.65
C VAL A 413 -0.59 -18.51 -2.39
N GLY A 414 0.27 -18.45 -3.42
CA GLY A 414 1.62 -19.03 -3.33
C GLY A 414 1.65 -20.53 -3.01
N GLY A 415 0.60 -21.26 -3.40
CA GLY A 415 0.44 -22.69 -3.08
C GLY A 415 -0.01 -22.98 -1.63
N LEU A 416 -0.29 -21.95 -0.83
CA LEU A 416 -0.88 -22.10 0.50
C LEU A 416 -2.41 -22.02 0.40
N PRO A 417 -3.17 -22.95 1.03
CA PRO A 417 -4.62 -22.90 1.03
C PRO A 417 -5.11 -21.71 1.86
N VAL A 418 -6.03 -20.94 1.30
CA VAL A 418 -6.72 -19.85 2.02
C VAL A 418 -8.12 -20.34 2.37
N PRO A 419 -8.51 -20.37 3.66
CA PRO A 419 -9.86 -20.76 4.05
C PRO A 419 -10.87 -19.75 3.50
N GLU A 420 -12.12 -20.18 3.30
CA GLU A 420 -13.20 -19.25 3.02
C GLU A 420 -13.31 -18.23 4.18
N GLY A 421 -13.44 -16.94 3.85
CA GLY A 421 -13.38 -15.86 4.82
C GLY A 421 -11.96 -15.48 5.27
N GLY A 422 -10.93 -16.24 4.88
CA GLY A 422 -9.53 -15.91 5.14
C GLY A 422 -9.10 -14.60 4.47
N GLU A 423 -8.26 -13.84 5.15
CA GLU A 423 -7.80 -12.52 4.71
C GLU A 423 -6.39 -12.58 4.12
N VAL A 424 -6.16 -11.86 3.05
CA VAL A 424 -4.84 -11.70 2.44
C VAL A 424 -4.46 -10.22 2.42
N VAL A 425 -3.41 -9.89 3.16
CA VAL A 425 -2.80 -8.56 3.26
C VAL A 425 -1.79 -8.43 2.13
N LEU A 426 -2.08 -7.56 1.18
CA LEU A 426 -1.25 -7.34 0.00
C LEU A 426 -0.36 -6.11 0.24
N LEU A 427 0.95 -6.35 0.44
CA LEU A 427 1.94 -5.30 0.56
C LEU A 427 2.33 -4.78 -0.83
N ILE A 428 1.56 -3.84 -1.37
CA ILE A 428 1.79 -3.20 -2.67
C ILE A 428 3.19 -2.55 -2.73
N GLY A 429 3.59 -1.85 -1.66
CA GLY A 429 4.91 -1.24 -1.56
C GLY A 429 6.04 -2.27 -1.68
N ALA A 430 5.92 -3.39 -0.96
CA ALA A 430 6.88 -4.49 -1.03
C ALA A 430 6.89 -5.15 -2.42
N ALA A 431 5.72 -5.39 -3.01
CA ALA A 431 5.59 -5.97 -4.34
C ALA A 431 6.25 -5.11 -5.43
N ASN A 432 6.17 -3.79 -5.31
CA ASN A 432 6.88 -2.89 -6.22
C ASN A 432 8.40 -2.85 -6.00
N ARG A 433 8.89 -3.42 -4.89
CA ARG A 433 10.30 -3.63 -4.57
C ARG A 433 10.73 -5.09 -4.65
N ASP A 434 9.94 -5.95 -5.28
CA ASP A 434 10.24 -7.38 -5.37
C ASP A 434 11.45 -7.65 -6.29
N PRO A 435 12.57 -8.21 -5.76
CA PRO A 435 13.75 -8.53 -6.57
C PRO A 435 13.50 -9.63 -7.62
N ALA A 436 12.45 -10.45 -7.47
CA ALA A 436 12.05 -11.42 -8.49
C ALA A 436 11.39 -10.76 -9.71
N ARG A 437 10.86 -9.53 -9.58
CA ARG A 437 10.27 -8.76 -10.67
C ARG A 437 11.20 -7.67 -11.20
N TYR A 438 11.89 -6.96 -10.31
CA TYR A 438 12.71 -5.81 -10.65
C TYR A 438 14.16 -6.05 -10.22
N ARG A 439 15.09 -5.99 -11.17
CA ARG A 439 16.53 -5.99 -10.87
C ARG A 439 16.90 -4.74 -10.07
N ASP A 440 17.70 -4.89 -9.00
CA ASP A 440 18.13 -3.80 -8.13
C ASP A 440 16.92 -2.92 -7.71
N PRO A 441 15.91 -3.51 -7.03
CA PRO A 441 14.61 -2.86 -6.84
C PRO A 441 14.67 -1.61 -5.95
N ASP A 442 15.69 -1.52 -5.09
CA ASP A 442 15.94 -0.38 -4.20
C ASP A 442 16.74 0.74 -4.84
N ARG A 443 17.10 0.60 -6.12
CA ARG A 443 17.62 1.71 -6.93
C ARG A 443 16.47 2.39 -7.67
N PHE A 444 16.35 3.70 -7.49
CA PHE A 444 15.52 4.54 -8.35
C PHE A 444 16.19 4.68 -9.72
N ASP A 445 15.53 4.16 -10.76
CA ASP A 445 16.01 4.17 -12.14
C ASP A 445 14.86 4.54 -13.10
N PRO A 446 14.74 5.81 -13.51
CA PRO A 446 13.65 6.25 -14.39
C PRO A 446 13.80 5.76 -15.84
N SER A 447 14.94 5.14 -16.18
CA SER A 447 15.18 4.51 -17.49
C SER A 447 14.79 3.02 -17.54
N ARG A 448 14.33 2.48 -16.40
CA ARG A 448 13.91 1.08 -16.27
C ARG A 448 12.85 0.76 -17.33
N ARG A 449 13.03 -0.36 -18.05
CA ARG A 449 12.07 -0.83 -19.05
C ARG A 449 11.02 -1.75 -18.41
N ASP A 450 9.82 -1.78 -18.98
CA ASP A 450 8.70 -2.63 -18.54
C ASP A 450 8.28 -2.41 -17.06
N VAL A 451 8.33 -1.15 -16.60
CA VAL A 451 7.86 -0.75 -15.27
C VAL A 451 6.33 -0.91 -15.22
N LYS A 452 5.86 -1.82 -14.37
CA LYS A 452 4.43 -2.16 -14.20
C LYS A 452 4.10 -2.23 -12.71
N PRO A 453 4.08 -1.07 -12.04
CA PRO A 453 3.86 -1.04 -10.60
C PRO A 453 2.41 -1.40 -10.29
N LEU A 454 2.18 -2.02 -9.14
CA LEU A 454 0.86 -2.38 -8.63
C LEU A 454 0.23 -1.25 -7.79
N SER A 455 0.78 -0.04 -7.87
CA SER A 455 0.35 1.14 -7.10
C SER A 455 -1.10 1.56 -7.39
N PHE A 456 -1.62 1.17 -8.55
CA PHE A 456 -3.02 1.35 -8.94
C PHE A 456 -3.87 0.07 -8.80
N GLY A 457 -3.31 -0.98 -8.19
CA GLY A 457 -3.89 -2.32 -8.16
C GLY A 457 -3.89 -3.01 -9.53
N ALA A 458 -4.66 -4.08 -9.64
CA ALA A 458 -4.83 -4.87 -10.85
C ALA A 458 -6.24 -5.50 -10.88
N GLY A 459 -6.58 -6.13 -12.00
CA GLY A 459 -7.84 -6.86 -12.14
C GLY A 459 -9.09 -5.96 -12.13
N PRO A 460 -10.25 -6.49 -11.68
CA PRO A 460 -11.52 -5.75 -11.71
C PRO A 460 -11.47 -4.41 -10.97
N HIS A 461 -10.72 -4.33 -9.88
CA HIS A 461 -10.61 -3.14 -9.02
C HIS A 461 -9.45 -2.21 -9.39
N ILE A 462 -8.81 -2.37 -10.56
CA ILE A 462 -7.77 -1.42 -10.99
C ILE A 462 -8.30 0.03 -10.95
N CYS A 463 -7.49 0.94 -10.41
CA CYS A 463 -7.87 2.33 -10.15
C CYS A 463 -8.46 2.99 -11.41
N LEU A 464 -9.65 3.59 -11.29
CA LEU A 464 -10.30 4.33 -12.38
C LEU A 464 -9.51 5.60 -12.74
N GLY A 465 -8.99 6.29 -11.73
CA GLY A 465 -8.22 7.53 -11.89
C GLY A 465 -6.76 7.34 -12.32
N ASN A 466 -6.32 6.12 -12.66
CA ASN A 466 -4.91 5.84 -12.91
C ASN A 466 -4.29 6.67 -14.06
N GLY A 467 -5.08 7.01 -15.08
CA GLY A 467 -4.63 7.89 -16.17
C GLY A 467 -4.57 9.36 -15.75
N LEU A 468 -5.53 9.78 -14.91
CA LEU A 468 -5.62 11.15 -14.43
C LEU A 468 -4.48 11.49 -13.46
N ALA A 469 -4.23 10.63 -12.47
CA ALA A 469 -3.12 10.81 -11.52
C ALA A 469 -1.75 10.90 -12.22
N ARG A 470 -1.53 10.10 -13.27
CA ARG A 470 -0.32 10.19 -14.11
C ARG A 470 -0.23 11.51 -14.86
N LEU A 471 -1.34 11.96 -15.44
CA LEU A 471 -1.40 13.22 -16.17
C LEU A 471 -1.10 14.40 -15.24
N GLU A 472 -1.68 14.40 -14.04
CA GLU A 472 -1.41 15.42 -13.01
C GLU A 472 0.08 15.48 -12.65
N ALA A 473 0.70 14.34 -12.31
CA ALA A 473 2.13 14.31 -11.99
C ALA A 473 3.02 14.71 -13.18
N ALA A 474 2.64 14.29 -14.39
CA ALA A 474 3.38 14.59 -15.60
C ALA A 474 3.28 16.06 -16.03
N VAL A 475 2.24 16.78 -15.61
CA VAL A 475 2.11 18.23 -15.80
C VAL A 475 2.81 18.98 -14.68
N ALA A 476 2.52 18.62 -13.43
CA ALA A 476 2.87 19.40 -12.26
C ALA A 476 4.37 19.42 -11.96
N LEU A 477 5.05 18.27 -12.01
CA LEU A 477 6.45 18.17 -11.59
C LEU A 477 7.40 18.90 -12.56
N PRO A 478 7.28 18.76 -13.90
CA PRO A 478 8.09 19.55 -14.82
C PRO A 478 7.85 21.05 -14.69
N ARG A 479 6.60 21.49 -14.52
CA ARG A 479 6.26 22.91 -14.34
C ARG A 479 6.84 23.49 -13.05
N LEU A 480 6.78 22.73 -11.95
CA LEU A 480 7.45 23.09 -10.69
C LEU A 480 8.95 23.32 -10.90
N LEU A 481 9.64 22.40 -11.59
CA LEU A 481 11.07 22.51 -11.86
C LEU A 481 11.43 23.62 -12.86
N ALA A 482 10.54 23.93 -13.80
CA ALA A 482 10.72 25.05 -14.73
C ALA A 482 10.59 26.40 -14.01
N ARG A 483 9.64 26.50 -13.06
CA ARG A 483 9.40 27.73 -12.28
C ARG A 483 10.45 27.95 -11.18
N PHE A 484 10.87 26.88 -10.52
CA PHE A 484 11.82 26.90 -9.40
C PHE A 484 12.98 25.92 -9.67
N PRO A 485 13.89 26.27 -10.59
CA PRO A 485 14.99 25.40 -10.99
C PRO A 485 15.91 24.99 -9.83
N GLU A 486 16.08 25.90 -8.86
CA GLU A 486 16.94 25.74 -7.68
C GLU A 486 16.11 25.46 -6.41
N ILE A 487 14.90 24.91 -6.54
CA ILE A 487 14.11 24.43 -5.41
C ILE A 487 14.94 23.47 -4.55
N SER A 488 14.90 23.66 -3.23
CA SER A 488 15.74 22.89 -2.30
C SER A 488 15.04 22.64 -0.97
N ALA A 489 15.51 21.60 -0.27
CA ALA A 489 15.09 21.34 1.11
C ALA A 489 15.61 22.44 2.05
N VAL A 490 14.88 22.68 3.14
CA VAL A 490 15.24 23.71 4.12
C VAL A 490 16.08 23.10 5.25
N PRO A 491 17.32 23.56 5.48
CA PRO A 491 18.12 23.12 6.62
C PRO A 491 17.39 23.36 7.96
N GLY A 492 17.30 22.33 8.80
CA GLY A 492 16.64 22.42 10.11
C GLY A 492 15.11 22.36 10.09
N ALA A 493 14.47 22.28 8.92
CA ALA A 493 13.02 22.09 8.78
C ALA A 493 12.73 20.87 7.89
N PRO A 494 12.84 19.64 8.44
CA PRO A 494 12.67 18.43 7.66
C PRO A 494 11.23 18.28 7.17
N ARG A 495 11.07 17.69 5.98
CA ARG A 495 9.78 17.17 5.52
C ARG A 495 9.29 16.08 6.49
N THR A 496 7.99 16.05 6.76
CA THR A 496 7.40 15.05 7.67
C THR A 496 6.53 14.09 6.89
N ARG A 497 6.50 12.81 7.30
CA ARG A 497 5.60 11.80 6.74
C ARG A 497 4.28 11.84 7.48
N ARG A 498 3.20 11.51 6.76
CA ARG A 498 1.91 11.24 7.40
C ARG A 498 2.03 9.97 8.24
N ASP A 499 1.46 9.98 9.44
CA ASP A 499 1.35 8.79 10.29
C ASP A 499 0.19 7.90 9.81
N ARG A 500 0.40 7.26 8.67
CA ARG A 500 -0.60 6.46 7.94
C ARG A 500 0.05 5.16 7.47
N LEU A 501 -0.73 4.07 7.48
CA LEU A 501 -0.25 2.73 7.11
C LEU A 501 -0.53 2.45 5.63
N VAL A 502 -1.74 2.77 5.18
CA VAL A 502 -2.22 2.43 3.83
C VAL A 502 -1.72 3.44 2.83
N LEU A 503 -1.86 4.73 3.15
CA LEU A 503 -1.46 5.82 2.28
C LEU A 503 -0.15 6.43 2.75
N ARG A 504 0.85 6.42 1.87
CA ARG A 504 2.18 6.96 2.14
C ARG A 504 2.36 8.27 1.39
N GLY A 505 2.59 9.34 2.14
CA GLY A 505 2.85 10.67 1.62
C GLY A 505 3.48 11.58 2.67
N HIS A 506 3.68 12.84 2.31
CA HIS A 506 4.17 13.86 3.21
C HIS A 506 3.01 14.64 3.85
N GLU A 507 3.15 15.00 5.12
CA GLU A 507 2.21 15.90 5.80
C GLU A 507 2.64 17.35 5.52
N THR A 508 3.90 17.63 5.86
CA THR A 508 4.56 18.91 5.58
C THR A 508 5.78 18.69 4.71
N PHE A 509 6.03 19.62 3.80
CA PHE A 509 7.24 19.61 2.99
C PHE A 509 7.76 21.04 2.80
N PRO A 510 8.48 21.58 3.80
CA PRO A 510 9.10 22.90 3.70
C PRO A 510 10.17 22.92 2.61
N VAL A 511 10.05 23.85 1.68
CA VAL A 511 11.00 24.06 0.58
C VAL A 511 11.43 25.52 0.52
N ARG A 512 12.68 25.74 0.11
CA ARG A 512 13.17 27.05 -0.30
C ARG A 512 12.94 27.20 -1.80
N LEU A 513 12.30 28.29 -2.16
CA LEU A 513 12.01 28.65 -3.54
C LEU A 513 13.04 29.68 -3.99
N VAL A 514 13.62 29.46 -5.16
CA VAL A 514 14.40 30.45 -5.89
C VAL A 514 13.74 30.54 -7.27
N PRO A 515 12.96 31.59 -7.53
CA PRO A 515 12.31 31.77 -8.82
C PRO A 515 13.35 31.83 -9.94
N SER A 516 13.00 31.33 -11.13
CA SER A 516 13.74 31.70 -12.34
C SER A 516 13.73 33.23 -12.49
N PRO A 517 14.86 33.87 -12.88
CA PRO A 517 14.86 35.30 -13.16
C PRO A 517 13.81 35.60 -14.23
N SER A 518 13.00 36.64 -14.01
CA SER A 518 12.02 37.06 -15.01
C SER A 518 12.77 37.60 -16.24
N PRO A 519 12.26 37.40 -17.47
CA PRO A 519 12.84 38.02 -18.66
C PRO A 519 12.92 39.56 -18.57
N ASP A 520 12.11 40.16 -17.70
CA ASP A 520 12.05 41.60 -17.44
C ASP A 520 13.09 42.11 -16.42
N ASP A 521 13.89 41.23 -15.79
CA ASP A 521 14.94 41.63 -14.83
C ASP A 521 16.30 41.95 -15.50
N ASP A 522 16.45 41.74 -16.81
CA ASP A 522 17.62 42.18 -17.61
C ASP A 522 17.38 43.58 -18.21
N GLY A 523 17.09 44.55 -17.34
CA GLY A 523 16.94 45.98 -17.69
C GLY A 523 18.25 46.72 -17.91
#